data_AF-A0A382LLM2-F1
#
_entry.id   AF-A0A382LLM2-F1
#
_cell.length_a   1.000
_cell.length_b   1.000
_cell.length_c   1.000
_cell.angle_alpha   90.00
_cell.angle_beta   90.00
_cell.angle_gamma   90.00
#
_symmetry.space_group_name_H-M   'P 1'
#
loop_
_entity.id
_entity.type
_entity.pdbx_description
1 polymer ?
#
loop_
_entity_poly.entity_id
_entity_poly.type
_entity_poly.pdbx_seq_one_letter_code
_entity_poly.pdbx_strand_id
1 'polypeptide(L)'
;MSELIQPQPLNRRSMLQRCGMGIGSLGLTSLLQQEGLTATPNPLAARQPHFKTKAKSVIWLFINGGPSHVDTWDYKPELAKRDGQALEGFDKFTGFFSNAVGGLMKSPFEFKQHGQCGKHVSSIFPNLSKHTDKMAFIHSGHTESNNHSPALFAMNCGLPRMGYPCVGSWVTYGLGSESDSLPAFVVMSDPKGRGLPKGHAANWGAGFLPSVYQGTHFRPSGEPIDNLKRPKEMNAKQQRRQ
;
A
#
# COMPACT_ATOMS: atom_id res chain seq x y z
N MET A 1 34.20 27.04 57.98
CA MET A 1 35.38 26.60 57.19
C MET A 1 34.88 25.83 55.99
N SER A 2 34.85 26.47 54.82
CA SER A 2 34.42 25.87 53.56
C SER A 2 35.66 25.33 52.86
N GLU A 3 35.87 24.01 52.85
CA GLU A 3 36.87 23.39 51.99
C GLU A 3 36.40 23.52 50.53
N LEU A 4 37.08 24.38 49.77
CA LEU A 4 36.96 24.44 48.33
C LEU A 4 37.59 23.17 47.75
N ILE A 5 36.75 22.26 47.26
CA ILE A 5 37.20 21.11 46.47
C ILE A 5 37.85 21.66 45.19
N GLN A 6 39.18 21.68 45.17
CA GLN A 6 39.95 22.02 43.98
C GLN A 6 39.71 20.95 42.91
N PRO A 7 39.27 21.31 41.68
CA PRO A 7 39.09 20.33 40.61
C PRO A 7 40.45 19.74 40.23
N GLN A 8 40.62 18.44 40.48
CA GLN A 8 41.80 17.68 40.05
C GLN A 8 41.95 17.78 38.52
N PRO A 9 43.15 18.08 37.98
CA PRO A 9 43.39 18.17 36.55
C PRO A 9 43.07 16.83 35.88
N LEU A 10 42.27 16.88 34.82
CA LEU A 10 41.88 15.71 34.01
C LEU A 10 43.13 15.07 33.39
N ASN A 11 43.61 13.98 33.99
CA ASN A 11 44.71 13.21 33.41
C ASN A 11 44.23 12.38 32.21
N ARG A 12 45.15 11.99 31.32
CA ARG A 12 44.84 11.23 30.09
C ARG A 12 44.01 9.97 30.35
N ARG A 13 44.26 9.25 31.45
CA ARG A 13 43.52 8.04 31.82
C ARG A 13 42.07 8.36 32.19
N SER A 14 41.85 9.37 33.02
CA SER A 14 40.51 9.85 33.39
C SER A 14 39.74 10.38 32.18
N MET A 15 40.43 11.04 31.24
CA MET A 15 39.85 11.51 29.99
C MET A 15 39.46 10.34 29.07
N LEU A 16 40.33 9.34 28.90
CA LEU A 16 40.02 8.13 28.12
C LEU A 16 38.90 7.30 28.74
N GLN A 17 38.86 7.16 30.06
CA GLN A 17 37.77 6.47 30.77
C GLN A 17 36.44 7.22 30.60
N ARG A 18 36.41 8.54 30.76
CA ARG A 18 35.20 9.34 30.58
C ARG A 18 34.72 9.36 29.13
N CYS A 19 35.61 9.53 28.15
CA CYS A 19 35.26 9.53 26.73
C CYS A 19 34.88 8.13 26.23
N GLY A 20 35.58 7.08 26.66
CA GLY A 20 35.28 5.70 26.28
C GLY A 20 33.94 5.21 26.82
N MET A 21 33.65 5.49 28.10
CA MET A 21 32.33 5.19 28.68
C MET A 21 31.22 6.05 28.07
N GLY A 22 31.49 7.32 27.73
CA GLY A 22 30.54 8.21 27.06
C GLY A 22 30.14 7.71 25.67
N ILE A 23 31.11 7.41 24.80
CA ILE A 23 30.84 6.89 23.45
C ILE A 23 30.19 5.50 23.51
N GLY A 24 30.67 4.62 24.40
CA GLY A 24 30.06 3.32 24.63
C GLY A 24 28.60 3.42 25.09
N SER A 25 28.29 4.38 25.97
CA SER A 25 26.92 4.61 26.46
C SER A 25 25.97 5.10 25.36
N LEU A 26 26.46 5.87 24.38
CA LEU A 26 25.68 6.28 23.22
C LEU A 26 25.36 5.09 22.32
N GLY A 27 26.34 4.23 22.06
CA GLY A 27 26.14 2.98 21.33
C GLY A 27 25.15 2.05 22.02
N LEU A 28 25.32 1.83 23.33
CA LEU A 28 24.40 1.02 24.14
C LEU A 28 22.99 1.62 24.16
N THR A 29 22.84 2.94 24.32
CA THR A 29 21.53 3.59 24.29
C THR A 29 20.85 3.40 22.94
N SER A 30 21.60 3.45 21.83
CA SER A 30 21.07 3.16 20.50
C SER A 30 20.62 1.70 20.36
N LEU A 31 21.38 0.73 20.90
CA LEU A 31 21.00 -0.68 20.87
C LEU A 31 19.77 -0.96 21.74
N LEU A 32 19.75 -0.45 22.97
CA LEU A 32 18.60 -0.55 23.86
C LEU A 32 17.36 0.11 23.22
N GLN A 33 17.52 1.20 22.47
CA GLN A 33 16.42 1.82 21.75
C GLN A 33 15.93 0.96 20.57
N GLN A 34 16.83 0.27 19.86
CA GLN A 34 16.47 -0.69 18.81
C GLN A 34 15.76 -1.92 19.37
N GLU A 35 16.13 -2.38 20.56
CA GLU A 35 15.47 -3.48 21.27
C GLU A 35 14.17 -3.03 21.99
N GLY A 36 13.80 -1.75 21.91
CA GLY A 36 12.59 -1.22 22.56
C GLY A 36 12.69 -1.13 24.09
N LEU A 37 13.90 -1.16 24.63
CA LEU A 37 14.20 -1.09 26.07
C LEU A 37 14.36 0.35 26.59
N THR A 38 14.28 1.36 25.70
CA THR A 38 14.22 2.78 26.08
C THR A 38 12.85 3.38 25.79
N ALA A 39 12.45 4.39 26.57
CA ALA A 39 11.11 4.97 26.54
C ALA A 39 10.83 5.90 25.34
N THR A 40 11.65 5.87 24.28
CA THR A 40 11.46 6.76 23.14
C THR A 40 10.40 6.17 22.19
N PRO A 41 9.22 6.79 22.03
CA PRO A 41 8.17 6.21 21.20
C PRO A 41 8.53 6.32 19.73
N ASN A 42 8.99 5.22 19.12
CA ASN A 42 9.01 5.07 17.67
C ASN A 42 7.60 4.64 17.20
N PRO A 43 6.83 5.51 16.52
CA PRO A 43 5.48 5.16 16.07
C PRO A 43 5.49 4.02 15.04
N LEU A 44 6.61 3.79 14.37
CA LEU A 44 6.82 2.71 13.40
C LEU A 44 7.53 1.49 13.99
N ALA A 45 7.79 1.42 15.29
CA ALA A 45 8.35 0.20 15.89
C ALA A 45 7.48 -1.01 15.53
N ALA A 46 8.11 -2.10 15.08
CA ALA A 46 7.41 -3.33 14.73
C ALA A 46 6.58 -3.84 15.91
N ARG A 47 5.33 -4.24 15.64
CA ARG A 47 4.38 -4.74 16.64
C ARG A 47 3.96 -6.15 16.29
N GLN A 48 3.76 -6.97 17.33
CA GLN A 48 3.22 -8.30 17.14
C GLN A 48 1.76 -8.23 16.68
N PRO A 49 1.34 -9.05 15.69
CA PRO A 49 -0.04 -9.10 15.28
C PRO A 49 -0.91 -9.69 16.40
N HIS A 50 -2.18 -9.26 16.47
CA HIS A 50 -3.13 -9.78 17.45
C HIS A 50 -3.39 -11.30 17.31
N PHE A 51 -3.22 -11.83 16.09
CA PHE A 51 -3.44 -13.24 15.78
C PHE A 51 -2.18 -13.87 15.20
N LYS A 52 -2.02 -15.17 15.41
CA LYS A 52 -0.95 -15.94 14.76
C LYS A 52 -1.19 -15.99 13.25
N THR A 53 -0.34 -15.32 12.48
CA THR A 53 -0.45 -15.27 11.02
C THR A 53 0.48 -16.29 10.35
N LYS A 54 0.05 -16.80 9.19
CA LYS A 54 0.93 -17.60 8.30
C LYS A 54 1.56 -16.74 7.21
N ALA A 55 0.82 -15.74 6.71
CA ALA A 55 1.32 -14.78 5.74
C ALA A 55 2.21 -13.74 6.44
N LYS A 56 3.41 -13.52 5.89
CA LYS A 56 4.37 -12.53 6.38
C LYS A 56 4.39 -11.25 5.53
N SER A 57 3.93 -11.35 4.28
CA SER A 57 3.92 -10.23 3.34
C SER A 57 2.72 -10.36 2.41
N VAL A 58 2.18 -9.22 1.98
CA VAL A 58 1.04 -9.14 1.06
C VAL A 58 1.41 -8.23 -0.10
N ILE A 59 1.21 -8.72 -1.33
CA ILE A 59 1.27 -7.89 -2.53
C ILE A 59 -0.17 -7.53 -2.91
N TRP A 60 -0.52 -6.26 -2.77
CA TRP A 60 -1.84 -5.74 -3.13
C TRP A 60 -1.82 -5.17 -4.55
N LEU A 61 -2.48 -5.85 -5.49
CA LEU A 61 -2.59 -5.40 -6.88
C LEU A 61 -4.01 -4.89 -7.12
N PHE A 62 -4.16 -3.57 -7.18
CA PHE A 62 -5.41 -2.94 -7.55
C PHE A 62 -5.37 -2.50 -9.02
N ILE A 63 -6.19 -3.16 -9.86
CA ILE A 63 -6.21 -2.90 -11.30
C ILE A 63 -7.26 -1.82 -11.60
N ASN A 64 -6.84 -0.55 -11.58
CA ASN A 64 -7.70 0.57 -11.93
C ASN A 64 -8.18 0.47 -13.39
N GLY A 65 -9.50 0.54 -13.60
CA GLY A 65 -10.12 0.30 -14.90
C GLY A 65 -9.95 -1.13 -15.42
N GLY A 66 -9.67 -2.07 -14.51
CA GLY A 66 -9.39 -3.47 -14.82
C GLY A 66 -10.49 -4.19 -15.58
N PRO A 67 -10.22 -5.45 -15.98
CA PRO A 67 -11.17 -6.21 -16.78
C PRO A 67 -12.49 -6.42 -16.05
N SER A 68 -13.57 -6.55 -16.81
CA SER A 68 -14.89 -6.88 -16.27
C SER A 68 -14.87 -8.21 -15.53
N HIS A 69 -15.48 -8.26 -14.35
CA HIS A 69 -15.50 -9.47 -13.52
C HIS A 69 -16.19 -10.66 -14.22
N VAL A 70 -17.26 -10.40 -14.99
CA VAL A 70 -17.98 -11.44 -15.77
C VAL A 70 -17.18 -11.97 -16.96
N ASP A 71 -16.11 -11.27 -17.35
CA ASP A 71 -15.18 -11.67 -18.42
C ASP A 71 -13.92 -12.35 -17.86
N THR A 72 -13.79 -12.50 -16.53
CA THR A 72 -12.59 -13.03 -15.87
C THR A 72 -12.82 -14.35 -15.13
N TRP A 73 -13.41 -14.28 -13.93
CA TRP A 73 -13.64 -15.43 -13.03
C TRP A 73 -15.09 -15.54 -12.56
N ASP A 74 -16.00 -14.69 -13.02
CA ASP A 74 -17.42 -14.77 -12.68
C ASP A 74 -18.26 -15.15 -13.90
N TYR A 75 -18.09 -16.39 -14.37
CA TYR A 75 -18.81 -16.89 -15.54
C TYR A 75 -20.33 -16.85 -15.32
N LYS A 76 -21.03 -16.08 -16.15
CA LYS A 76 -22.50 -15.98 -16.16
C LYS A 76 -23.06 -16.59 -17.46
N PRO A 77 -23.48 -17.88 -17.47
CA PRO A 77 -24.01 -18.51 -18.69
C PRO A 77 -25.29 -17.83 -19.22
N GLU A 78 -26.08 -17.18 -18.35
CA GLU A 78 -27.26 -16.43 -18.76
C GLU A 78 -26.94 -15.22 -19.65
N LEU A 79 -25.75 -14.60 -19.51
CA LEU A 79 -25.33 -13.52 -20.41
C LEU A 79 -25.15 -14.03 -21.85
N ALA A 80 -24.72 -15.28 -22.02
CA ALA A 80 -24.62 -15.89 -23.35
C ALA A 80 -26.00 -16.18 -23.96
N LYS A 81 -26.96 -16.64 -23.14
CA LYS A 81 -28.32 -16.95 -23.60
C LYS A 81 -29.12 -15.70 -23.97
N ARG A 82 -28.86 -14.59 -23.28
CA ARG A 82 -29.59 -13.32 -23.42
C ARG A 82 -28.80 -12.24 -24.16
N ASP A 83 -27.74 -12.63 -24.87
CA ASP A 83 -26.90 -11.72 -25.64
C ASP A 83 -27.74 -10.86 -26.60
N GLY A 84 -27.53 -9.55 -26.56
CA GLY A 84 -28.28 -8.54 -27.32
C GLY A 84 -29.66 -8.18 -26.78
N GLN A 85 -30.21 -8.91 -25.79
CA GLN A 85 -31.52 -8.63 -25.22
C GLN A 85 -31.47 -7.51 -24.17
N ALA A 86 -32.53 -6.72 -24.06
CA ALA A 86 -32.66 -5.77 -22.96
C ALA A 86 -32.80 -6.49 -21.61
N LEU A 87 -32.21 -5.92 -20.56
CA LEU A 87 -32.43 -6.37 -19.19
C LEU A 87 -33.74 -5.75 -18.66
N GLU A 88 -34.77 -6.58 -18.50
CA GLU A 88 -36.05 -6.15 -17.96
C GLU A 88 -35.89 -5.54 -16.55
N GLY A 89 -36.55 -4.40 -16.32
CA GLY A 89 -36.48 -3.68 -15.05
C GLY A 89 -35.18 -2.91 -14.80
N PHE A 90 -34.25 -2.85 -15.77
CA PHE A 90 -33.03 -2.07 -15.62
C PHE A 90 -33.32 -0.57 -15.62
N ASP A 91 -32.85 0.13 -14.58
CA ASP A 91 -32.86 1.58 -14.54
C ASP A 91 -31.74 2.16 -15.42
N LYS A 92 -32.13 2.77 -16.54
CA LYS A 92 -31.20 3.43 -17.47
C LYS A 92 -30.39 4.57 -16.84
N PHE A 93 -30.81 5.12 -15.71
CA PHE A 93 -30.08 6.15 -14.97
C PHE A 93 -29.01 5.58 -14.03
N THR A 94 -28.91 4.25 -13.92
CA THR A 94 -27.82 3.58 -13.18
C THR A 94 -26.44 3.93 -13.77
N GLY A 95 -26.34 4.15 -15.08
CA GLY A 95 -25.09 4.51 -15.77
C GLY A 95 -24.96 6.01 -16.05
N PHE A 96 -23.74 6.50 -16.27
CA PHE A 96 -23.48 7.90 -16.64
C PHE A 96 -24.09 8.31 -17.98
N PHE A 97 -24.26 7.35 -18.89
CA PHE A 97 -24.73 7.58 -20.26
C PHE A 97 -26.09 6.91 -20.46
N SER A 98 -27.15 7.52 -19.94
CA SER A 98 -28.50 6.94 -19.95
C SER A 98 -29.04 6.60 -21.35
N ASN A 99 -28.52 7.27 -22.37
CA ASN A 99 -28.91 7.07 -23.77
C ASN A 99 -27.98 6.11 -24.54
N ALA A 100 -26.99 5.54 -23.87
CA ALA A 100 -26.02 4.60 -24.46
C ALA A 100 -26.07 3.20 -23.83
N VAL A 101 -27.10 2.90 -23.03
CA VAL A 101 -27.30 1.59 -22.44
C VAL A 101 -27.74 0.62 -23.54
N GLY A 102 -26.91 -0.38 -23.84
CA GLY A 102 -27.22 -1.46 -24.78
C GLY A 102 -27.90 -2.66 -24.13
N GLY A 103 -28.14 -3.70 -24.94
CA GLY A 103 -28.56 -5.00 -24.44
C GLY A 103 -27.47 -5.69 -23.59
N LEU A 104 -27.86 -6.74 -22.88
CA LEU A 104 -26.93 -7.65 -22.21
C LEU A 104 -25.91 -8.15 -23.23
N MET A 105 -24.64 -8.17 -22.83
CA MET A 105 -23.54 -8.61 -23.68
C MET A 105 -22.95 -9.88 -23.09
N LYS A 106 -22.82 -10.92 -23.92
CA LYS A 106 -22.04 -12.11 -23.55
C LYS A 106 -20.56 -11.75 -23.44
N SER A 107 -19.83 -12.49 -22.59
CA SER A 107 -18.37 -12.43 -22.64
C SER A 107 -17.88 -12.77 -24.05
N PRO A 108 -16.99 -11.95 -24.64
CA PRO A 108 -16.37 -12.28 -25.92
C PRO A 108 -15.28 -13.36 -25.78
N PHE A 109 -14.95 -13.75 -24.55
CA PHE A 109 -13.90 -14.72 -24.24
C PHE A 109 -14.49 -16.10 -23.91
N GLU A 110 -13.79 -17.14 -24.36
CA GLU A 110 -14.10 -18.53 -23.99
C GLU A 110 -13.83 -18.78 -22.50
N PHE A 111 -14.71 -19.55 -21.87
CA PHE A 111 -14.52 -20.03 -20.50
C PHE A 111 -14.31 -21.55 -20.49
N LYS A 112 -13.36 -22.00 -19.68
CA LYS A 112 -13.12 -23.42 -19.42
C LYS A 112 -12.99 -23.66 -17.92
N GLN A 113 -13.38 -24.84 -17.46
CA GLN A 113 -13.17 -25.22 -16.06
C GLN A 113 -11.72 -25.62 -15.85
N HIS A 114 -11.14 -25.15 -14.75
CA HIS A 114 -9.77 -25.42 -14.38
C HIS A 114 -9.66 -25.82 -12.90
N GLY A 115 -8.60 -26.57 -12.60
CA GLY A 115 -8.32 -27.07 -11.26
C GLY A 115 -9.31 -28.16 -10.82
N GLN A 116 -9.07 -28.68 -9.63
CA GLN A 116 -9.98 -29.61 -8.95
C GLN A 116 -11.26 -28.91 -8.49
N CYS A 117 -11.18 -27.61 -8.19
CA CYS A 117 -12.34 -26.79 -7.84
C CYS A 117 -13.30 -26.53 -9.01
N GLY A 118 -12.92 -26.87 -10.25
CA GLY A 118 -13.76 -26.72 -11.44
C GLY A 118 -14.11 -25.26 -11.75
N LYS A 119 -13.26 -24.30 -11.34
CA LYS A 119 -13.52 -22.88 -11.53
C LYS A 119 -13.51 -22.54 -13.01
N HIS A 120 -14.57 -21.89 -13.50
CA HIS A 120 -14.60 -21.32 -14.84
C HIS A 120 -13.65 -20.13 -14.91
N VAL A 121 -12.67 -20.19 -15.82
CA VAL A 121 -11.71 -19.11 -16.08
C VAL A 121 -11.74 -18.75 -17.56
N SER A 122 -11.75 -17.46 -17.82
CA SER A 122 -11.68 -16.89 -19.16
C SER A 122 -10.33 -17.13 -19.83
N SER A 123 -10.33 -17.25 -21.17
CA SER A 123 -9.14 -17.41 -22.01
C SER A 123 -8.13 -16.25 -21.90
N ILE A 124 -8.51 -15.13 -21.27
CA ILE A 124 -7.61 -14.00 -20.96
C ILE A 124 -6.48 -14.41 -20.01
N PHE A 125 -6.71 -15.39 -19.12
CA PHE A 125 -5.77 -15.73 -18.04
C PHE A 125 -5.28 -17.18 -18.09
N PRO A 126 -4.63 -17.62 -19.20
CA PRO A 126 -4.24 -19.02 -19.39
C PRO A 126 -3.17 -19.51 -18.42
N ASN A 127 -2.40 -18.58 -17.82
CA ASN A 127 -1.38 -18.91 -16.82
C ASN A 127 -1.93 -18.91 -15.39
N LEU A 128 -2.87 -18.01 -15.07
CA LEU A 128 -3.51 -18.03 -13.74
C LEU A 128 -4.50 -19.18 -13.61
N SER A 129 -5.10 -19.64 -14.71
CA SER A 129 -6.02 -20.79 -14.69
C SER A 129 -5.36 -22.06 -14.13
N LYS A 130 -4.05 -22.24 -14.34
CA LYS A 130 -3.22 -23.34 -13.80
C LYS A 130 -3.07 -23.31 -12.27
N HIS A 131 -3.49 -22.22 -11.62
CA HIS A 131 -3.33 -22.00 -10.17
C HIS A 131 -4.67 -21.79 -9.46
N THR A 132 -5.80 -22.11 -10.10
CA THR A 132 -7.15 -21.94 -9.55
C THR A 132 -7.35 -22.54 -8.17
N ASP A 133 -6.83 -23.74 -7.91
CA ASP A 133 -6.93 -24.38 -6.59
C ASP A 133 -6.09 -23.71 -5.49
N LYS A 134 -5.21 -22.76 -5.84
CA LYS A 134 -4.42 -21.94 -4.91
C LYS A 134 -5.00 -20.54 -4.72
N MET A 135 -6.07 -20.20 -5.43
CA MET A 135 -6.70 -18.89 -5.38
C MET A 135 -7.98 -18.95 -4.58
N ALA A 136 -8.24 -17.88 -3.81
CA ALA A 136 -9.55 -17.61 -3.25
C ALA A 136 -10.24 -16.54 -4.10
N PHE A 137 -11.51 -16.76 -4.43
CA PHE A 137 -12.31 -15.80 -5.18
C PHE A 137 -13.36 -15.18 -4.27
N ILE A 138 -13.40 -13.84 -4.23
CA ILE A 138 -14.38 -13.09 -3.45
C ILE A 138 -15.33 -12.41 -4.44
N HIS A 139 -16.54 -12.95 -4.58
CA HIS A 139 -17.59 -12.40 -5.45
C HIS A 139 -18.61 -11.55 -4.68
N SER A 140 -18.47 -11.45 -3.35
CA SER A 140 -19.37 -10.71 -2.47
C SER A 140 -19.03 -9.20 -2.38
N GLY A 141 -18.10 -8.71 -3.18
CA GLY A 141 -17.77 -7.28 -3.22
C GLY A 141 -18.94 -6.48 -3.77
N HIS A 142 -19.29 -5.40 -3.08
CA HIS A 142 -20.37 -4.50 -3.47
C HIS A 142 -19.93 -3.04 -3.29
N THR A 143 -20.41 -2.17 -4.16
CA THR A 143 -20.22 -0.72 -4.10
C THR A 143 -21.51 -0.04 -4.53
N GLU A 144 -21.81 1.09 -3.88
CA GLU A 144 -22.99 1.91 -4.20
C GLU A 144 -22.69 2.98 -5.26
N SER A 145 -21.41 3.12 -5.66
CA SER A 145 -20.98 4.11 -6.63
C SER A 145 -20.66 3.47 -7.98
N ASN A 146 -21.28 4.00 -9.03
CA ASN A 146 -20.93 3.76 -10.44
C ASN A 146 -19.71 4.59 -10.91
N ASN A 147 -19.25 5.55 -10.09
CA ASN A 147 -18.15 6.45 -10.40
C ASN A 147 -16.80 5.83 -10.01
N HIS A 148 -15.81 5.98 -10.90
CA HIS A 148 -14.45 5.51 -10.69
C HIS A 148 -13.84 6.03 -9.38
N SER A 149 -13.81 7.35 -9.13
CA SER A 149 -13.07 7.90 -7.98
C SER A 149 -13.63 7.43 -6.63
N PRO A 150 -14.95 7.48 -6.37
CA PRO A 150 -15.51 6.94 -5.13
C PRO A 150 -15.32 5.43 -4.99
N ALA A 151 -15.41 4.64 -6.07
CA ALA A 151 -15.17 3.20 -6.00
C ALA A 151 -13.71 2.88 -5.63
N LEU A 152 -12.75 3.65 -6.13
CA LEU A 152 -11.34 3.52 -5.76
C LEU A 152 -11.12 3.79 -4.26
N PHE A 153 -11.75 4.84 -3.71
CA PHE A 153 -11.66 5.14 -2.29
C PHE A 153 -12.38 4.10 -1.44
N ALA A 154 -13.54 3.61 -1.88
CA ALA A 154 -14.26 2.55 -1.17
C ALA A 154 -13.39 1.29 -1.04
N MET A 155 -12.71 0.89 -2.11
CA MET A 155 -11.85 -0.29 -2.08
C MET A 155 -10.59 -0.09 -1.23
N ASN A 156 -9.89 1.04 -1.39
CA ASN A 156 -8.59 1.23 -0.74
C ASN A 156 -8.71 1.79 0.69
N CYS A 157 -9.73 2.60 0.97
CA CYS A 157 -9.92 3.33 2.23
C CYS A 157 -11.21 2.95 2.98
N GLY A 158 -12.02 2.03 2.44
CA GLY A 158 -13.25 1.55 3.07
C GLY A 158 -14.46 2.49 2.94
N LEU A 159 -14.29 3.69 2.38
CA LEU A 159 -15.37 4.67 2.19
C LEU A 159 -15.26 5.36 0.83
N PRO A 160 -16.38 5.76 0.21
CA PRO A 160 -16.39 6.39 -1.13
C PRO A 160 -15.87 7.83 -1.16
N ARG A 161 -15.29 8.33 -0.07
CA ARG A 161 -14.81 9.71 0.07
C ARG A 161 -13.34 9.75 0.47
N MET A 162 -12.66 10.82 0.05
CA MET A 162 -11.26 11.08 0.42
C MET A 162 -11.12 11.38 1.92
N GLY A 163 -9.86 11.30 2.40
CA GLY A 163 -9.49 11.69 3.77
C GLY A 163 -9.42 10.53 4.77
N TYR A 164 -9.76 9.31 4.34
CA TYR A 164 -9.67 8.11 5.17
C TYR A 164 -8.35 7.37 4.93
N PRO A 165 -7.76 6.78 5.98
CA PRO A 165 -6.55 6.01 5.83
C PRO A 165 -6.80 4.79 4.95
N CYS A 166 -5.89 4.55 4.01
CA CYS A 166 -5.97 3.37 3.17
C CYS A 166 -5.56 2.09 3.94
N VAL A 167 -5.82 0.93 3.34
CA VAL A 167 -5.46 -0.38 3.91
C VAL A 167 -3.96 -0.46 4.27
N GLY A 168 -3.08 0.06 3.42
CA GLY A 168 -1.64 0.07 3.69
C GLY A 168 -1.29 0.89 4.93
N SER A 169 -1.90 2.07 5.06
CA SER A 169 -1.71 2.94 6.24
C SER A 169 -2.24 2.30 7.51
N TRP A 170 -3.38 1.61 7.48
CA TRP A 170 -3.88 0.85 8.62
C TRP A 170 -2.98 -0.32 9.01
N VAL A 171 -2.43 -1.04 8.02
CA VAL A 171 -1.49 -2.14 8.26
C VAL A 171 -0.22 -1.61 8.92
N THR A 172 0.37 -0.54 8.41
CA THR A 172 1.56 0.07 9.03
C THR A 172 1.25 0.68 10.40
N TYR A 173 0.07 1.27 10.58
CA TYR A 173 -0.37 1.74 11.90
C TYR A 173 -0.52 0.59 12.90
N GLY A 174 -1.04 -0.56 12.48
CA GLY A 174 -1.22 -1.71 13.38
C GLY A 174 0.09 -2.45 13.67
N LEU A 175 0.93 -2.66 12.66
CA LEU A 175 2.09 -3.56 12.72
C LEU A 175 3.44 -2.84 12.74
N GLY A 176 3.49 -1.54 12.46
CA GLY A 176 4.75 -0.79 12.34
C GLY A 176 5.53 -1.15 11.08
N SER A 177 6.84 -1.01 11.17
CA SER A 177 7.84 -1.31 10.14
C SER A 177 8.86 -2.29 10.68
N GLU A 178 9.23 -3.29 9.87
CA GLU A 178 10.39 -4.14 10.14
C GLU A 178 11.71 -3.49 9.70
N SER A 179 11.65 -2.33 9.04
CA SER A 179 12.81 -1.60 8.53
C SER A 179 12.89 -0.19 9.09
N ASP A 180 14.10 0.20 9.51
CA ASP A 180 14.44 1.58 9.89
C ASP A 180 14.92 2.42 8.71
N SER A 181 15.24 1.79 7.58
CA SER A 181 15.90 2.45 6.43
C SER A 181 15.06 2.48 5.16
N LEU A 182 13.95 1.73 5.12
CA LEU A 182 13.02 1.69 4.00
C LEU A 182 11.60 2.07 4.45
N PRO A 183 10.78 2.69 3.58
CA PRO A 183 9.39 2.97 3.91
C PRO A 183 8.62 1.68 4.21
N ALA A 184 7.82 1.71 5.28
CA ALA A 184 7.00 0.57 5.70
C ALA A 184 5.86 0.26 4.71
N PHE A 185 5.41 1.26 3.96
CA PHE A 185 4.35 1.14 2.96
C PHE A 185 4.78 1.80 1.66
N VAL A 186 5.05 0.95 0.66
CA VAL A 186 5.47 1.36 -0.68
C VAL A 186 4.33 1.15 -1.67
N VAL A 187 4.16 2.13 -2.56
CA VAL A 187 3.18 2.10 -3.64
C VAL A 187 3.93 2.10 -4.96
N MET A 188 3.66 1.11 -5.80
CA MET A 188 4.27 1.01 -7.12
C MET A 188 3.19 1.22 -8.18
N SER A 189 3.52 2.00 -9.21
CA SER A 189 2.65 2.21 -10.37
C SER A 189 3.07 1.35 -11.57
N ASP A 190 2.17 1.20 -12.53
CA ASP A 190 2.41 0.42 -13.75
C ASP A 190 3.68 0.89 -14.50
N PRO A 191 4.62 -0.03 -14.81
CA PRO A 191 5.89 0.30 -15.47
C PRO A 191 5.73 0.89 -16.87
N LYS A 192 4.57 0.71 -17.51
CA LYS A 192 4.28 1.31 -18.83
C LYS A 192 3.86 2.78 -18.75
N GLY A 193 3.79 3.37 -17.55
CA GLY A 193 3.51 4.80 -17.40
C GLY A 193 2.09 5.19 -17.80
N ARG A 194 1.10 4.30 -17.68
CA ARG A 194 -0.32 4.57 -18.01
C ARG A 194 -1.04 5.53 -17.04
N GLY A 195 -0.28 6.24 -16.21
CA GLY A 195 -0.79 7.18 -15.21
C GLY A 195 -1.10 6.55 -13.86
N LEU A 196 -1.36 7.40 -12.88
CA LEU A 196 -1.82 7.02 -11.55
C LEU A 196 -3.36 6.90 -11.53
N PRO A 197 -3.95 6.15 -10.58
CA PRO A 197 -5.39 6.09 -10.44
C PRO A 197 -5.97 7.49 -10.17
N LYS A 198 -7.25 7.69 -10.54
CA LYS A 198 -7.96 8.94 -10.23
C LYS A 198 -7.91 9.21 -8.73
N GLY A 199 -7.64 10.45 -8.35
CA GLY A 199 -7.37 10.82 -6.95
C GLY A 199 -5.91 10.69 -6.52
N HIS A 200 -5.02 10.09 -7.35
CA HIS A 200 -3.58 9.99 -7.12
C HIS A 200 -3.28 9.49 -5.69
N ALA A 201 -2.43 10.21 -4.94
CA ALA A 201 -2.01 9.86 -3.59
C ALA A 201 -3.13 9.70 -2.56
N ALA A 202 -4.33 10.24 -2.82
CA ALA A 202 -5.48 10.04 -1.94
C ALA A 202 -5.91 8.56 -1.84
N ASN A 203 -5.56 7.71 -2.81
CA ASN A 203 -5.85 6.27 -2.77
C ASN A 203 -4.94 5.48 -1.82
N TRP A 204 -3.79 6.04 -1.45
CA TRP A 204 -2.83 5.43 -0.53
C TRP A 204 -2.43 6.39 0.60
N GLY A 205 -3.39 7.23 0.99
CA GLY A 205 -3.21 8.27 1.98
C GLY A 205 -3.23 7.73 3.42
N ALA A 206 -2.49 8.39 4.31
CA ALA A 206 -2.63 8.20 5.76
C ALA A 206 -3.96 8.73 6.32
N GLY A 207 -4.70 9.55 5.54
CA GLY A 207 -5.93 10.18 6.00
C GLY A 207 -5.68 11.03 7.24
N PHE A 208 -6.45 10.78 8.30
CA PHE A 208 -6.27 11.43 9.61
C PHE A 208 -5.16 10.80 10.49
N LEU A 209 -4.54 9.69 10.07
CA LEU A 209 -3.39 9.15 10.78
C LEU A 209 -2.17 10.05 10.57
N PRO A 210 -1.19 10.02 11.49
CA PRO A 210 0.08 10.72 11.32
C PRO A 210 0.76 10.42 9.98
N SER A 211 1.46 11.41 9.42
CA SER A 211 2.10 11.32 8.10
C SER A 211 3.13 10.21 7.96
N VAL A 212 3.68 9.68 9.07
CA VAL A 212 4.58 8.52 9.06
C VAL A 212 3.93 7.25 8.47
N TYR A 213 2.60 7.18 8.39
CA TYR A 213 1.84 6.07 7.81
C TYR A 213 1.44 6.30 6.34
N GLN A 214 1.94 7.37 5.72
CA GLN A 214 1.66 7.71 4.32
C GLN A 214 2.36 6.72 3.38
N GLY A 215 1.63 6.22 2.38
CA GLY A 215 2.24 5.41 1.33
C GLY A 215 3.25 6.21 0.53
N THR A 216 4.45 5.65 0.37
CA THR A 216 5.52 6.25 -0.42
C THR A 216 5.46 5.71 -1.85
N HIS A 217 5.16 6.57 -2.81
CA HIS A 217 5.10 6.18 -4.23
C HIS A 217 6.50 6.05 -4.82
N PHE A 218 6.76 4.91 -5.45
CA PHE A 218 7.99 4.61 -6.17
C PHE A 218 7.70 4.57 -7.66
N ARG A 219 8.43 5.38 -8.43
CA ARG A 219 8.37 5.33 -9.89
C ARG A 219 9.02 4.03 -10.39
N PRO A 220 8.38 3.35 -11.36
CA PRO A 220 8.86 2.07 -11.87
C PRO A 220 10.10 2.20 -12.77
N SER A 221 10.38 3.41 -13.27
CA SER A 221 11.54 3.73 -14.10
C SER A 221 12.07 5.13 -13.77
N GLY A 222 13.35 5.37 -14.08
CA GLY A 222 14.00 6.64 -13.76
C GLY A 222 14.37 6.74 -12.28
N GLU A 223 14.21 7.93 -11.68
CA GLU A 223 14.48 8.09 -10.24
C GLU A 223 13.28 7.63 -9.41
N PRO A 224 13.46 6.74 -8.43
CA PRO A 224 12.33 6.08 -7.76
C PRO A 224 11.47 7.05 -6.93
N ILE A 225 12.09 8.09 -6.36
CA ILE A 225 11.41 9.12 -5.57
C ILE A 225 11.66 10.47 -6.24
N ASP A 226 10.63 11.32 -6.27
CA ASP A 226 10.76 12.67 -6.80
C ASP A 226 11.75 13.51 -5.98
N ASN A 227 12.58 14.29 -6.68
CA ASN A 227 13.60 15.15 -6.07
C ASN A 227 14.63 14.41 -5.18
N LEU A 228 14.84 13.11 -5.42
CA LEU A 228 15.81 12.32 -4.66
C LEU A 228 17.24 12.82 -4.87
N LYS A 229 17.56 13.25 -6.09
CA LYS A 229 18.87 13.84 -6.41
C LYS A 229 18.80 15.35 -6.35
N ARG A 230 19.84 15.93 -5.76
CA ARG A 230 20.04 17.39 -5.75
C ARG A 230 20.10 17.93 -7.19
N PRO A 231 19.40 19.03 -7.52
CA PRO A 231 19.55 19.72 -8.79
C PRO A 231 21.01 20.08 -9.07
N LYS A 232 21.43 20.06 -10.34
CA LYS A 232 22.84 20.27 -10.71
C LYS A 232 23.33 21.68 -10.34
N GLU A 233 22.43 22.64 -10.35
CA GLU A 233 22.66 24.05 -10.08
C GLU A 233 22.81 24.34 -8.57
N MET A 234 22.39 23.41 -7.72
CA MET A 234 22.45 23.54 -6.26
C MET A 234 23.69 22.81 -5.74
N ASN A 235 24.49 23.49 -4.91
CA ASN A 235 25.60 22.86 -4.21
C ASN A 235 25.19 22.33 -2.83
N ALA A 236 26.05 21.52 -2.20
CA ALA A 236 25.77 20.89 -0.91
C ALA A 236 25.50 21.90 0.23
N LYS A 237 26.17 23.05 0.20
CA LYS A 237 25.98 24.11 1.22
C LYS A 237 24.66 24.85 1.03
N GLN A 238 24.15 24.95 -0.20
CA GLN A 238 22.84 25.54 -0.48
C GLN A 238 21.71 24.59 -0.06
N GLN A 239 21.83 23.29 -0.38
CA GLN A 239 20.82 22.30 0.01
C GLN A 239 20.65 22.18 1.53
N ARG A 240 21.74 22.16 2.30
CA ARG A 240 21.69 22.08 3.78
C ARG A 240 21.08 23.31 4.45
N ARG A 241 20.85 24.41 3.71
CA ARG A 241 20.26 25.64 4.24
C ARG A 241 18.74 25.71 4.05
N GLN A 242 18.15 24.79 3.28
CA GLN A 242 16.71 24.62 3.16
C GLN A 242 16.19 23.72 4.28
#